data_AF-A0A6M0PAY7-F1
#
_entry.id   AF-A0A6M0PAY7-F1
#
_cell.length_a   1.000
_cell.length_b   1.000
_cell.length_c   1.000
_cell.angle_alpha   90.00
_cell.angle_beta   90.00
_cell.angle_gamma   90.00
#
_symmetry.space_group_name_H-M   'P 1'
#
loop_
_entity.id
_entity.type
_entity.pdbx_description
1 polymer ?
#
loop_
_entity_poly.entity_id
_entity_poly.type
_entity_poly.pdbx_seq_one_letter_code
_entity_poly.pdbx_strand_id
1 'polypeptide(L)'
;MFSKIQLKKITAAILLFTSSSFIIDHQHVYAATKYSGIVNATILNVRSGPGTNYKIIGKLKKNTKVVIDAQKGNWSQIEFNHKTSYVSSHYLSKVKKMEATNKTAVANNNPSFNQFLVIAHRGASLKEPEETVNAFNEAIKEKADFIEFDLHMTKDHQLVAIHDDTVNRTTNGKGNVNTFTLEKLKKLDAGYHFFS
;
A
#
# COMPACT_ATOMS: atom_id res chain seq x y z
N MET A 1 14.13 -58.89 11.65
CA MET A 1 15.07 -58.09 10.85
C MET A 1 15.05 -56.68 11.40
N PHE A 2 15.84 -56.44 12.45
CA PHE A 2 15.88 -55.17 13.19
C PHE A 2 16.92 -54.25 12.55
N SER A 3 16.51 -53.06 12.08
CA SER A 3 17.46 -52.00 11.76
C SER A 3 17.51 -50.99 12.90
N LYS A 4 18.73 -50.80 13.39
CA LYS A 4 19.10 -50.08 14.60
C LYS A 4 19.02 -48.56 14.40
N ILE A 5 18.51 -47.93 15.44
CA ILE A 5 18.77 -46.55 15.87
C ILE A 5 20.29 -46.28 15.88
N GLN A 6 20.72 -45.17 15.26
CA GLN A 6 21.94 -44.45 15.62
C GLN A 6 21.61 -42.97 15.79
N LEU A 7 21.43 -42.64 17.06
CA LEU A 7 21.34 -41.31 17.64
C LEU A 7 22.70 -40.59 17.49
N LYS A 8 22.74 -39.40 16.86
CA LYS A 8 23.83 -38.42 17.05
C LYS A 8 23.26 -37.03 17.34
N LYS A 9 23.08 -36.79 18.65
CA LYS A 9 23.35 -35.56 19.43
C LYS A 9 23.28 -34.21 18.71
N ILE A 10 22.21 -33.48 19.04
CA ILE A 10 22.13 -32.08 19.52
C ILE A 10 23.47 -31.30 19.51
N THR A 11 23.51 -30.18 18.76
CA THR A 11 24.18 -28.94 19.20
C THR A 11 23.49 -27.73 18.55
N ALA A 12 23.06 -26.78 19.38
CA ALA A 12 22.55 -25.47 18.99
C ALA A 12 23.71 -24.50 18.66
N ALA A 13 23.53 -23.65 17.64
CA ALA A 13 24.15 -22.31 17.48
C ALA A 13 23.58 -21.69 16.18
N ILE A 14 22.79 -20.61 16.27
CA ILE A 14 23.23 -19.20 16.10
C ILE A 14 23.70 -18.88 14.67
N LEU A 15 22.83 -18.12 13.99
CA LEU A 15 23.05 -17.03 13.02
C LEU A 15 23.94 -17.21 11.77
N LEU A 16 23.33 -16.75 10.66
CA LEU A 16 23.86 -16.32 9.36
C LEU A 16 24.11 -17.43 8.33
N PHE A 17 23.39 -17.41 7.20
CA PHE A 17 23.94 -17.47 5.84
C PHE A 17 22.78 -17.16 4.85
N THR A 18 22.73 -15.92 4.35
CA THR A 18 22.95 -15.55 2.94
C THR A 18 21.85 -15.97 1.96
N SER A 19 21.08 -14.96 1.55
CA SER A 19 20.52 -14.71 0.22
C SER A 19 20.79 -15.77 -0.87
N SER A 20 19.73 -16.44 -1.33
CA SER A 20 19.41 -16.94 -2.70
C SER A 20 18.48 -18.16 -2.55
N SER A 21 17.29 -18.33 -3.12
CA SER A 21 16.42 -17.55 -3.99
C SER A 21 15.06 -18.27 -3.98
N PHE A 22 14.06 -17.67 -3.37
CA PHE A 22 12.68 -17.74 -3.85
C PHE A 22 12.04 -16.38 -3.53
N ILE A 23 12.68 -15.34 -4.07
CA ILE A 23 12.08 -14.02 -4.14
C ILE A 23 11.17 -14.08 -5.35
N ILE A 24 9.86 -14.00 -5.11
CA ILE A 24 8.94 -13.42 -6.08
C ILE A 24 9.61 -12.12 -6.50
N ASP A 25 10.04 -12.04 -7.77
CA ASP A 25 10.51 -10.81 -8.39
C ASP A 25 9.35 -9.81 -8.35
N HIS A 26 9.17 -9.17 -7.20
CA HIS A 26 8.79 -7.78 -7.17
C HIS A 26 9.90 -7.10 -7.94
N GLN A 27 9.71 -6.97 -9.25
CA GLN A 27 10.30 -5.84 -9.94
C GLN A 27 9.85 -4.63 -9.12
N HIS A 28 10.78 -4.11 -8.33
CA HIS A 28 10.77 -2.72 -7.99
C HIS A 28 10.76 -2.02 -9.35
N VAL A 29 9.56 -1.69 -9.82
CA VAL A 29 9.39 -0.56 -10.72
C VAL A 29 9.89 0.60 -9.88
N TYR A 30 11.19 0.88 -9.96
CA TYR A 30 11.71 2.19 -9.62
C TYR A 30 10.95 3.12 -10.55
N ALA A 31 9.83 3.67 -10.06
CA ALA A 31 9.20 4.79 -10.72
C ALA A 31 10.29 5.84 -10.85
N ALA A 32 10.76 6.06 -12.07
CA ALA A 32 11.62 7.18 -12.38
C ALA A 32 10.94 8.39 -11.74
N THR A 33 11.63 9.04 -10.80
CA THR A 33 11.06 10.14 -10.02
C THR A 33 10.60 11.23 -10.99
N LYS A 34 9.30 11.24 -11.28
CA LYS A 34 8.72 12.16 -12.25
C LYS A 34 8.72 13.56 -11.64
N TYR A 35 9.39 14.50 -12.28
CA TYR A 35 9.38 15.89 -11.86
C TYR A 35 8.24 16.63 -12.55
N SER A 36 7.73 17.70 -11.94
CA SER A 36 6.83 18.60 -12.65
C SER A 36 7.53 19.90 -13.03
N GLY A 37 7.22 20.40 -14.22
CA GLY A 37 7.70 21.68 -14.73
C GLY A 37 6.52 22.60 -15.08
N ILE A 38 6.69 23.90 -14.92
CA ILE A 38 5.72 24.91 -15.36
C ILE A 38 6.29 25.65 -16.56
N VAL A 39 5.51 25.76 -17.63
CA VAL A 39 5.91 26.51 -18.84
C VAL A 39 5.96 28.00 -18.54
N ASN A 40 7.13 28.63 -18.67
CA ASN A 40 7.31 30.09 -18.49
C ASN A 40 7.19 30.89 -19.81
N ALA A 41 7.35 30.23 -20.96
CA ALA A 41 7.18 30.88 -22.27
C ALA A 41 5.71 31.15 -22.60
N THR A 42 5.41 32.23 -23.33
CA THR A 42 4.07 32.53 -23.84
C THR A 42 3.48 31.34 -24.62
N ILE A 43 4.31 30.73 -25.48
CA ILE A 43 4.02 29.51 -26.23
C ILE A 43 5.29 28.65 -26.25
N LEU A 44 5.18 27.38 -25.88
CA LEU A 44 6.24 26.38 -25.92
C LEU A 44 5.89 25.29 -26.93
N ASN A 45 6.76 25.06 -27.91
CA ASN A 45 6.55 24.02 -28.91
C ASN A 45 6.82 22.63 -28.32
N VAL A 46 5.88 21.70 -28.53
CA VAL A 46 6.05 20.27 -28.27
C VAL A 46 6.55 19.61 -29.54
N ARG A 47 7.64 18.86 -29.43
CA ARG A 47 8.32 18.24 -30.58
C ARG A 47 8.35 16.73 -30.46
N SER A 48 8.46 16.05 -31.59
CA SER A 48 8.58 14.60 -31.66
C SER A 48 9.94 14.06 -31.20
N GLY A 49 10.94 14.92 -30.95
CA GLY A 49 12.27 14.53 -30.50
C GLY A 49 13.04 15.68 -29.84
N PRO A 50 14.18 15.38 -29.18
CA PRO A 50 14.96 16.32 -28.38
C PRO A 50 15.86 17.20 -29.25
N GLY A 51 15.26 18.16 -29.96
CA GLY A 51 15.99 19.08 -30.84
C GLY A 51 15.07 20.04 -31.61
N THR A 52 15.61 21.15 -32.09
CA THR A 52 14.86 22.13 -32.90
C THR A 52 14.58 21.65 -34.33
N ASN A 53 15.30 20.63 -34.78
CA ASN A 53 15.12 19.96 -36.08
C ASN A 53 13.95 18.96 -36.11
N TYR A 54 13.41 18.56 -34.96
CA TYR A 54 12.28 17.63 -34.89
C TYR A 54 10.94 18.32 -35.13
N LYS A 55 9.97 17.61 -35.73
CA LYS A 55 8.64 18.11 -36.06
C LYS A 55 7.92 18.65 -34.83
N ILE A 56 7.31 19.82 -34.95
CA ILE A 56 6.40 20.36 -33.94
C ILE A 56 5.08 19.60 -34.07
N ILE A 57 4.66 18.96 -32.98
CA ILE A 57 3.46 18.12 -32.89
C ILE A 57 2.39 18.72 -31.96
N GLY A 58 2.72 19.83 -31.30
CA GLY A 58 1.81 20.54 -30.41
C GLY A 58 2.43 21.82 -29.86
N LYS A 59 1.65 22.55 -29.07
CA LYS A 59 2.06 23.76 -28.37
C LYS A 59 1.45 23.77 -26.98
N LEU A 60 2.24 24.19 -26.00
CA LEU A 60 1.81 24.43 -24.62
C LEU A 60 1.79 25.93 -24.37
N LYS A 61 0.83 26.42 -23.60
CA LYS A 61 0.74 27.85 -23.24
C LYS A 61 1.51 28.10 -21.94
N LYS A 62 1.85 29.36 -21.68
CA LYS A 62 2.39 29.79 -20.38
C LYS A 62 1.54 29.26 -19.22
N ASN A 63 2.18 28.92 -18.11
CA ASN A 63 1.61 28.33 -16.90
C ASN A 63 1.04 26.92 -17.06
N THR A 64 1.26 26.27 -18.21
CA THR A 64 0.89 24.85 -18.36
C THR A 64 1.84 23.99 -17.51
N LYS A 65 1.28 23.13 -16.66
CA LYS A 65 2.04 22.15 -15.87
C LYS A 65 2.29 20.91 -16.72
N VAL A 66 3.54 20.46 -16.77
CA VAL A 66 3.95 19.22 -17.44
C VAL A 66 4.62 18.28 -16.47
N VAL A 67 4.40 16.98 -16.66
CA VAL A 67 5.16 15.94 -15.98
C VAL A 67 6.35 15.59 -16.86
N ILE A 68 7.54 15.63 -16.28
CA ILE A 68 8.81 15.34 -16.92
C ILE A 68 9.20 13.91 -16.54
N ASP A 69 9.10 13.01 -17.51
CA ASP A 69 9.43 11.59 -17.34
C ASP A 69 10.93 11.34 -17.38
N ALA A 70 11.66 12.14 -18.18
CA ALA A 70 13.11 12.06 -18.30
C ALA A 70 13.69 13.39 -18.85
N GLN A 71 14.98 13.61 -18.69
CA GLN A 71 15.69 14.75 -19.30
C GLN A 71 16.87 14.25 -20.13
N LYS A 72 16.99 14.77 -21.35
CA LYS A 72 18.12 14.50 -22.25
C LYS A 72 18.74 15.84 -22.67
N GLY A 73 19.80 16.23 -21.96
CA GLY A 73 20.45 17.54 -22.15
C GLY A 73 19.49 18.69 -21.86
N ASN A 74 19.29 19.58 -22.83
CA ASN A 74 18.38 20.73 -22.72
C ASN A 74 16.92 20.41 -23.08
N TRP A 75 16.56 19.13 -23.18
CA TRP A 75 15.22 18.68 -23.54
C TRP A 75 14.60 17.82 -22.45
N SER A 76 13.37 18.14 -22.09
CA SER A 76 12.55 17.38 -21.15
C SER A 76 11.56 16.52 -21.93
N GLN A 77 11.56 15.23 -21.62
CA GLN A 77 10.60 14.25 -22.12
C GLN A 77 9.30 14.35 -21.32
N ILE A 78 8.18 14.45 -22.03
CA ILE A 78 6.84 14.55 -21.47
C ILE A 78 5.90 13.62 -22.24
N GLU A 79 4.78 13.24 -21.63
CA GLU A 79 3.64 12.69 -22.37
C GLU A 79 2.79 13.82 -22.95
N PHE A 80 2.52 13.76 -24.25
CA PHE A 80 1.60 14.68 -24.92
C PHE A 80 0.76 13.91 -25.93
N ASN A 81 -0.57 13.97 -25.80
CA ASN A 81 -1.52 13.20 -26.61
C ASN A 81 -1.18 11.69 -26.67
N HIS A 82 -0.90 11.09 -25.52
CA HIS A 82 -0.50 9.68 -25.39
C HIS A 82 0.77 9.29 -26.15
N LYS A 83 1.62 10.27 -26.49
CA LYS A 83 2.90 10.05 -27.17
C LYS A 83 4.04 10.65 -26.38
N THR A 84 5.15 9.92 -26.32
CA THR A 84 6.42 10.43 -25.84
C THR A 84 6.87 11.59 -26.71
N SER A 85 7.01 12.75 -26.08
CA SER A 85 7.25 14.02 -26.74
C SER A 85 8.30 14.83 -25.97
N TYR A 86 8.85 15.87 -26.60
CA TYR A 86 9.95 16.64 -26.03
C TYR A 86 9.66 18.13 -26.07
N VAL A 87 10.04 18.82 -25.00
CA VAL A 87 10.00 20.27 -24.87
C VAL A 87 11.34 20.79 -24.38
N SER A 88 11.70 22.02 -24.73
CA SER A 88 12.96 22.61 -24.26
C SER A 88 12.88 22.91 -22.76
N SER A 89 13.82 22.36 -21.99
CA SER A 89 13.92 22.52 -20.54
C SER A 89 14.18 23.98 -20.13
N HIS A 90 14.77 24.80 -21.02
CA HIS A 90 15.01 26.21 -20.78
C HIS A 90 13.72 27.00 -20.48
N TYR A 91 12.60 26.56 -21.05
CA TYR A 91 11.30 27.20 -20.86
C TYR A 91 10.46 26.55 -19.76
N LEU A 92 11.04 25.64 -18.98
CA LEU A 92 10.40 25.01 -17.83
C LEU A 92 11.02 25.54 -16.54
N SER A 93 10.19 26.10 -15.68
CA SER A 93 10.55 26.36 -14.30
C SER A 93 10.56 25.02 -13.55
N LYS A 94 11.71 24.64 -12.98
CA LYS A 94 11.83 23.45 -12.14
C LYS A 94 11.02 23.64 -10.87
N VAL A 95 9.98 22.83 -10.68
CA VAL A 95 9.33 22.72 -9.38
C VAL A 95 10.14 21.70 -8.57
N LYS A 96 10.72 22.14 -7.44
CA LYS A 96 11.44 21.25 -6.49
C LYS A 96 10.53 20.04 -6.22
N LYS A 97 11.15 18.83 -6.14
CA LYS A 97 10.52 17.55 -5.81
C LYS A 97 9.22 17.79 -5.05
N MET A 98 8.07 17.52 -5.69
CA MET A 98 6.87 17.25 -4.92
C MET A 98 7.23 16.03 -4.09
N GLU A 99 7.61 16.23 -2.82
CA GLU A 99 7.11 15.29 -1.82
C GLU A 99 5.62 15.19 -2.06
N ALA A 100 5.09 13.97 -2.13
CA ALA A 100 3.70 13.70 -2.48
C ALA A 100 2.77 14.59 -1.63
N THR A 101 2.45 15.76 -2.19
CA THR A 101 1.54 16.72 -1.62
C THR A 101 0.26 16.44 -2.36
N ASN A 102 -0.47 15.47 -1.82
CA ASN A 102 -1.85 15.25 -2.16
C ASN A 102 -2.62 16.54 -1.90
N LYS A 103 -2.97 17.29 -2.95
CA LYS A 103 -4.23 18.06 -2.94
C LYS A 103 -4.79 18.31 -4.35
N THR A 104 -5.92 17.63 -4.54
CA THR A 104 -6.96 17.56 -5.55
C THR A 104 -7.44 18.88 -6.17
N ALA A 105 -7.91 18.80 -7.43
CA ALA A 105 -8.90 19.74 -7.99
C ALA A 105 -10.15 19.00 -8.48
N VAL A 106 -11.04 18.75 -7.51
CA VAL A 106 -12.50 18.86 -7.52
C VAL A 106 -13.32 18.12 -8.62
N ALA A 107 -13.86 16.96 -8.23
CA ALA A 107 -15.30 16.74 -8.37
C ALA A 107 -15.94 17.13 -7.03
N ASN A 108 -16.98 17.95 -7.08
CA ASN A 108 -17.71 18.47 -5.93
C ASN A 108 -18.42 17.31 -5.21
N ASN A 109 -17.75 16.59 -4.32
CA ASN A 109 -18.29 15.62 -3.35
C ASN A 109 -17.25 15.29 -2.26
N ASN A 110 -16.39 16.23 -1.88
CA ASN A 110 -15.28 15.91 -0.99
C ASN A 110 -15.79 15.85 0.46
N PRO A 111 -15.79 14.68 1.14
CA PRO A 111 -15.93 14.67 2.59
C PRO A 111 -14.73 15.45 3.12
N SER A 112 -14.97 16.37 4.05
CA SER A 112 -13.92 17.05 4.79
C SER A 112 -12.87 16.03 5.25
N PHE A 113 -11.63 16.11 4.76
CA PHE A 113 -10.52 15.39 5.39
C PHE A 113 -10.47 15.86 6.84
N ASN A 114 -10.83 14.96 7.75
CA ASN A 114 -10.89 15.26 9.16
C ASN A 114 -9.45 15.55 9.62
N GLN A 115 -9.26 16.59 10.45
CA GLN A 115 -7.92 17.00 10.92
C GLN A 115 -7.24 15.90 11.75
N PHE A 116 -8.02 14.92 12.24
CA PHE A 116 -7.60 13.77 13.00
C PHE A 116 -8.00 12.48 12.27
N LEU A 117 -7.08 11.52 12.21
CA LEU A 117 -7.39 10.17 11.76
C LEU A 117 -8.16 9.42 12.84
N VAL A 118 -9.29 8.84 12.48
CA VAL A 118 -10.10 7.98 13.34
C VAL A 118 -9.77 6.52 12.99
N ILE A 119 -9.09 5.83 13.90
CA ILE A 119 -8.73 4.42 13.75
C ILE A 119 -9.67 3.60 14.64
N ALA A 120 -10.47 2.73 14.02
CA ALA A 120 -11.35 1.80 14.73
C ALA A 120 -10.54 0.61 15.25
N HIS A 121 -10.08 0.72 16.50
CA HIS A 121 -9.30 -0.30 17.20
C HIS A 121 -10.11 -1.59 17.36
N ARG A 122 -9.72 -2.62 16.62
CA ARG A 122 -10.41 -3.92 16.46
C ARG A 122 -11.81 -3.83 15.87
N GLY A 123 -12.04 -2.84 15.01
CA GLY A 123 -13.36 -2.44 14.53
C GLY A 123 -14.12 -1.54 15.52
N ALA A 124 -15.44 -1.46 15.40
CA ALA A 124 -16.31 -0.73 16.34
C ALA A 124 -16.53 -1.55 17.63
N SER A 125 -15.44 -1.90 18.30
CA SER A 125 -15.37 -2.83 19.44
C SER A 125 -16.21 -2.43 20.67
N LEU A 126 -16.69 -1.18 20.73
CA LEU A 126 -17.64 -0.73 21.75
C LEU A 126 -19.11 -1.05 21.41
N LYS A 127 -19.43 -1.35 20.15
CA LYS A 127 -20.80 -1.59 19.66
C LYS A 127 -21.02 -3.00 19.17
N GLU A 128 -19.98 -3.65 18.69
CA GLU A 128 -19.99 -5.00 18.15
C GLU A 128 -18.80 -5.79 18.72
N PRO A 129 -18.88 -7.13 18.77
CA PRO A 129 -17.77 -7.96 19.25
C PRO A 129 -16.49 -7.68 18.46
N GLU A 130 -15.39 -7.42 19.16
CA GLU A 130 -14.09 -7.08 18.55
C GLU A 130 -13.63 -8.12 17.53
N GLU A 131 -12.89 -7.68 16.50
CA GLU A 131 -12.31 -8.55 15.47
C GLU A 131 -13.32 -9.38 14.65
N THR A 132 -14.57 -8.94 14.61
CA THR A 132 -15.62 -9.54 13.78
C THR A 132 -15.94 -8.69 12.56
N VAL A 133 -16.48 -9.35 11.53
CA VAL A 133 -17.01 -8.68 10.33
C VAL A 133 -18.09 -7.64 10.71
N ASN A 134 -18.87 -7.89 11.76
CA ASN A 134 -19.87 -6.93 12.24
C ASN A 134 -19.21 -5.65 12.79
N ALA A 135 -18.18 -5.79 13.64
CA ALA A 135 -17.42 -4.65 14.13
C ALA A 135 -16.73 -3.86 13.01
N PHE A 136 -16.22 -4.55 11.99
CA PHE A 136 -15.64 -3.89 10.83
C PHE A 136 -16.70 -3.15 9.99
N ASN A 137 -17.86 -3.76 9.76
CA ASN A 137 -18.96 -3.14 9.03
C ASN A 137 -19.52 -1.92 9.78
N GLU A 138 -19.65 -1.99 11.11
CA GLU A 138 -20.08 -0.85 11.91
C GLU A 138 -19.02 0.27 11.91
N ALA A 139 -17.73 -0.05 11.94
CA ALA A 139 -16.66 0.94 11.79
C ALA A 139 -16.71 1.66 10.42
N ILE A 140 -17.00 0.93 9.34
CA ILE A 140 -17.20 1.50 7.99
C ILE A 140 -18.43 2.41 7.99
N LYS A 141 -19.54 1.97 8.61
CA LYS A 141 -20.77 2.75 8.72
C LYS A 141 -20.57 4.03 9.51
N GLU A 142 -19.74 4.00 10.55
CA GLU A 142 -19.31 5.16 11.34
C GLU A 142 -18.28 6.06 10.64
N LYS A 143 -17.79 5.64 9.46
CA LYS A 143 -16.82 6.37 8.65
C LYS A 143 -15.46 6.54 9.36
N ALA A 144 -15.02 5.50 10.08
CA ALA A 144 -13.63 5.43 10.51
C ALA A 144 -12.68 5.50 9.31
N ASP A 145 -11.55 6.19 9.45
CA ASP A 145 -10.54 6.31 8.39
C ASP A 145 -9.77 5.00 8.19
N PHE A 146 -9.53 4.27 9.30
CA PHE A 146 -8.87 2.97 9.30
C PHE A 146 -9.61 1.98 10.21
N ILE A 147 -9.53 0.70 9.85
CA ILE A 147 -9.86 -0.42 10.73
C ILE A 147 -8.53 -1.02 11.15
N GLU A 148 -8.33 -1.12 12.45
CA GLU A 148 -7.21 -1.84 13.03
C GLU A 148 -7.69 -3.23 13.48
N PHE A 149 -6.79 -4.21 13.37
CA PHE A 149 -7.05 -5.60 13.76
C PHE A 149 -5.73 -6.33 14.07
N ASP A 150 -5.79 -7.23 15.03
CA ASP A 150 -4.67 -8.07 15.46
C ASP A 150 -4.65 -9.42 14.72
N LEU A 151 -3.47 -9.93 14.37
CA LEU A 151 -3.33 -11.18 13.61
C LEU A 151 -2.69 -12.29 14.44
N HIS A 152 -3.30 -13.47 14.38
CA HIS A 152 -2.73 -14.74 14.85
C HIS A 152 -2.77 -15.80 13.76
N MET A 153 -2.10 -16.92 14.00
CA MET A 153 -2.03 -18.03 13.06
C MET A 153 -2.56 -19.33 13.66
N THR A 154 -3.41 -20.02 12.91
CA THR A 154 -3.97 -21.33 13.26
C THR A 154 -2.94 -22.46 13.09
N LYS A 155 -3.30 -23.66 13.59
CA LYS A 155 -2.52 -24.89 13.43
C LYS A 155 -2.26 -25.27 11.97
N ASP A 156 -3.20 -24.96 11.09
CA ASP A 156 -3.16 -25.18 9.64
C ASP A 156 -2.69 -23.93 8.85
N HIS A 157 -1.91 -23.06 9.52
CA HIS A 157 -1.20 -21.92 8.94
C HIS A 157 -2.11 -20.88 8.23
N GLN A 158 -3.31 -20.67 8.76
CA GLN A 158 -4.22 -19.63 8.30
C GLN A 158 -4.14 -18.42 9.24
N LEU A 159 -4.06 -17.21 8.68
CA LEU A 159 -4.14 -15.98 9.45
C LEU A 159 -5.59 -15.70 9.85
N VAL A 160 -5.79 -15.30 11.09
CA VAL A 160 -7.09 -14.97 11.68
C VAL A 160 -7.00 -13.71 12.52
N ALA A 161 -8.08 -12.93 12.54
CA ALA A 161 -8.19 -11.73 13.35
C ALA A 161 -8.63 -12.11 14.78
N ILE A 162 -7.77 -11.85 15.76
CA ILE A 162 -8.01 -12.05 17.19
C ILE A 162 -6.84 -11.41 17.97
N HIS A 163 -7.11 -10.72 19.07
CA HIS A 163 -6.03 -10.07 19.83
C HIS A 163 -5.24 -11.03 20.71
N ASP A 164 -5.93 -11.87 21.48
CA ASP A 164 -5.30 -12.72 22.48
C ASP A 164 -4.69 -13.98 21.83
N ASP A 165 -3.64 -14.54 22.45
CA ASP A 165 -3.12 -15.87 22.10
C ASP A 165 -4.17 -16.99 22.24
N THR A 166 -5.27 -16.75 22.95
CA THR A 166 -6.30 -17.74 23.27
C THR A 166 -7.68 -17.26 22.87
N VAL A 167 -8.57 -18.22 22.59
CA VAL A 167 -9.97 -17.92 22.24
C VAL A 167 -10.85 -17.63 23.47
N ASN A 168 -10.28 -17.72 24.67
CA ASN A 168 -11.03 -17.82 25.93
C ASN A 168 -11.89 -16.59 26.25
N ARG A 169 -11.38 -15.39 25.94
CA ARG A 169 -12.03 -14.13 26.35
C ARG A 169 -13.16 -13.73 25.41
N THR A 170 -12.99 -13.96 24.12
CA THR A 170 -13.89 -13.43 23.08
C THR A 170 -14.77 -14.49 22.46
N THR A 171 -14.66 -15.76 22.88
CA THR A 171 -15.47 -16.84 22.31
C THR A 171 -16.07 -17.76 23.36
N ASN A 172 -16.98 -18.63 22.94
CA ASN A 172 -17.47 -19.75 23.75
C ASN A 172 -16.48 -20.93 23.88
N GLY A 173 -15.29 -20.83 23.29
CA GLY A 173 -14.25 -21.86 23.30
C GLY A 173 -13.20 -21.68 24.39
N LYS A 174 -12.27 -22.64 24.48
CA LYS A 174 -11.06 -22.52 25.31
C LYS A 174 -9.84 -23.10 24.59
N GLY A 175 -8.68 -22.47 24.78
CA GLY A 175 -7.39 -22.92 24.26
C GLY A 175 -6.66 -21.87 23.42
N ASN A 176 -5.41 -22.18 23.06
CA ASN A 176 -4.58 -21.29 22.25
C ASN A 176 -4.99 -21.36 20.77
N VAL A 177 -5.06 -20.21 20.10
CA VAL A 177 -5.44 -20.07 18.67
C VAL A 177 -4.61 -21.00 17.77
N ASN A 178 -3.31 -21.13 18.05
CA ASN A 178 -2.39 -21.95 17.26
C ASN A 178 -2.62 -23.47 17.39
N THR A 179 -3.54 -23.91 18.25
CA THR A 179 -3.93 -25.31 18.40
C THR A 179 -5.18 -25.68 17.59
N PHE A 180 -5.95 -24.69 17.13
CA PHE A 180 -7.15 -24.88 16.31
C PHE A 180 -6.79 -24.94 14.82
N THR A 181 -7.52 -25.74 14.04
CA THR A 181 -7.60 -25.52 12.58
C THR A 181 -8.59 -24.40 12.29
N LEU A 182 -8.48 -23.73 11.14
CA LEU A 182 -9.44 -22.69 10.74
C LEU A 182 -10.88 -23.22 10.75
N GLU A 183 -11.09 -24.45 10.27
CA GLU A 183 -12.41 -25.09 10.26
C GLU A 183 -13.02 -25.21 11.66
N LYS A 184 -12.21 -25.54 12.68
CA LYS A 184 -12.68 -25.62 14.06
C LYS A 184 -12.90 -24.23 14.66
N LEU A 185 -12.00 -23.30 14.38
CA LEU A 185 -12.08 -21.93 14.90
C LEU A 185 -13.35 -21.21 14.41
N LYS A 186 -13.73 -21.41 13.14
CA LYS A 186 -14.97 -20.86 12.55
C LYS A 186 -16.27 -21.38 13.18
N LYS A 187 -16.21 -22.44 14.00
CA LYS A 187 -17.39 -22.98 14.70
C LYS A 187 -17.59 -22.32 16.07
N LEU A 188 -16.63 -21.52 16.54
CA LEU A 188 -16.77 -20.78 17.79
C LEU A 188 -17.66 -19.56 17.60
N ASP A 189 -18.39 -19.20 18.65
CA ASP A 189 -19.17 -17.97 18.71
C ASP A 189 -18.29 -16.84 19.28
N ALA A 190 -17.87 -15.92 18.42
CA ALA A 190 -17.02 -14.78 18.77
C ALA A 190 -17.79 -13.57 19.36
N GLY A 191 -19.11 -13.68 19.53
CA GLY A 191 -19.94 -12.69 20.23
C GLY A 191 -20.38 -13.12 21.62
N TYR A 192 -19.98 -14.32 22.05
CA TYR A 192 -20.54 -15.03 23.21
C TYR A 192 -20.54 -14.22 24.52
N HIS A 193 -19.49 -13.43 24.76
CA HIS A 193 -19.32 -12.62 25.97
C HIS A 193 -19.68 -11.14 25.79
N PHE A 194 -20.03 -10.71 24.58
CA PHE A 194 -20.25 -9.31 24.29
C PHE A 194 -21.64 -8.84 24.73
N PHE A 195 -22.65 -9.70 24.62
CA PHE A 195 -24.04 -9.38 24.95
C PHE A 195 -24.46 -9.81 26.37
N SER A 196 -23.52 -10.33 27.17
CA SER A 196 -23.77 -10.90 28.50
C SER A 196 -23.54 -9.91 29.64
#